data_AF-A0A535JQ07-F1
#
_entry.id   AF-A0A535JQ07-F1
#
_cell.length_a   1.000
_cell.length_b   1.000
_cell.length_c   1.000
_cell.angle_alpha   90.00
_cell.angle_beta   90.00
_cell.angle_gamma   90.00
#
_symmetry.space_group_name_H-M   'P 1'
#
loop_
_entity.id
_entity.type
_entity.pdbx_description
1 polymer ?
#
loop_
_entity_poly.entity_id
_entity_poly.type
_entity_poly.pdbx_seq_one_letter_code
_entity_poly.pdbx_strand_id
1 'polypeptide(L)'
;MIFLTAGPDVTPITDLILTWTHIGQALVGSIGALAFIFAFLWKITAVEAKSALEAKQWIQRIVVGTIGVEVAGSLVNVLTSSVPPTAH
;
A
#
# COMPACT_ATOMS: atom_id res chain seq x y z
N MET A 1 10.04 44.63 -16.80
CA MET A 1 10.94 43.62 -16.19
C MET A 1 10.20 42.98 -15.04
N ILE A 2 10.06 41.66 -15.08
CA ILE A 2 10.37 40.70 -14.00
C ILE A 2 9.73 39.38 -14.45
N PHE A 3 10.61 38.45 -14.82
CA PHE A 3 10.31 37.04 -14.99
C PHE A 3 9.48 36.55 -13.80
N LEU A 4 8.19 36.28 -14.02
CA LEU A 4 7.49 35.31 -13.18
C LEU A 4 8.13 33.96 -13.51
N THR A 5 9.15 33.63 -12.73
CA THR A 5 9.75 32.31 -12.64
C THR A 5 8.61 31.29 -12.59
N ALA A 6 8.37 30.61 -13.71
CA ALA A 6 7.51 29.43 -13.75
C ALA A 6 8.00 28.51 -12.64
N GLY A 7 7.17 28.32 -11.60
CA GLY A 7 7.49 27.38 -10.54
C GLY A 7 7.75 26.00 -11.16
N PRO A 8 8.63 25.18 -10.57
CA PRO A 8 8.94 23.87 -11.12
C PRO A 8 7.65 23.06 -11.29
N ASP A 9 7.44 22.49 -12.48
CA ASP A 9 6.34 21.58 -12.76
C ASP A 9 6.49 20.33 -11.88
N VAL A 10 5.60 20.19 -10.89
CA VAL A 10 5.60 19.07 -9.92
C VAL A 10 4.76 17.88 -10.39
N THR A 11 4.03 18.02 -11.50
CA THR A 11 3.21 16.97 -12.11
C THR A 11 3.97 15.65 -12.33
N PRO A 12 5.18 15.64 -12.95
CA PRO A 12 5.91 14.39 -13.16
C PRO A 12 6.35 13.71 -11.85
N ILE A 13 6.59 14.48 -10.78
CA ILE A 13 6.95 13.92 -9.47
C ILE A 13 5.72 13.32 -8.79
N THR A 14 4.59 14.01 -8.87
CA THR A 14 3.28 13.54 -8.40
C THR A 14 2.89 12.21 -9.09
N ASP A 15 2.99 12.13 -10.41
CA ASP A 15 2.67 10.92 -11.16
C ASP A 15 3.60 9.75 -10.79
N LEU A 16 4.88 10.04 -10.57
CA LEU A 16 5.85 9.05 -10.10
C LEU A 16 5.45 8.50 -8.73
N ILE A 17 5.07 9.36 -7.78
CA ILE A 17 4.64 8.98 -6.43
C ILE A 17 3.39 8.10 -6.49
N LEU A 18 2.39 8.48 -7.28
CA LEU A 18 1.16 7.69 -7.44
C LEU A 18 1.44 6.33 -8.07
N THR A 19 2.27 6.28 -9.12
CA THR A 19 2.66 5.03 -9.79
C THR A 19 3.35 4.07 -8.83
N TRP A 20 4.35 4.55 -8.07
CA TRP A 20 5.03 3.71 -7.07
C TRP A 20 4.13 3.27 -5.92
N THR A 21 3.19 4.13 -5.52
CA THR A 21 2.18 3.78 -4.51
C THR A 21 1.30 2.63 -4.98
N HIS A 22 0.79 2.69 -6.22
CA HIS A 22 -0.01 1.63 -6.80
C HIS A 22 0.77 0.32 -7.00
N ILE A 23 2.04 0.41 -7.41
CA ILE A 23 2.93 -0.77 -7.50
C ILE A 23 3.11 -1.39 -6.10
N GLY A 24 3.32 -0.57 -5.07
CA GLY A 24 3.42 -1.01 -3.68
C GLY A 24 2.15 -1.71 -3.20
N GLN A 25 0.97 -1.15 -3.46
CA GLN A 25 -0.33 -1.75 -3.17
C GLN A 25 -0.51 -3.10 -3.89
N ALA A 26 -0.21 -3.16 -5.19
CA ALA A 26 -0.34 -4.39 -5.97
C ALA A 26 0.58 -5.50 -5.46
N LEU A 27 1.81 -5.16 -5.09
CA LEU A 27 2.80 -6.12 -4.57
C LEU A 27 2.37 -6.66 -3.19
N VAL A 28 2.00 -5.77 -2.28
CA VAL A 28 1.58 -6.16 -0.92
C VAL A 28 0.25 -6.91 -0.95
N GLY A 29 -0.70 -6.50 -1.78
CA GLY A 29 -1.95 -7.22 -2.00
C GLY A 29 -1.73 -8.65 -2.52
N SER A 30 -0.80 -8.83 -3.46
CA SER A 30 -0.43 -10.14 -3.99
C SER A 30 0.21 -11.04 -2.93
N ILE A 31 1.12 -10.50 -2.11
CA ILE A 31 1.74 -11.24 -0.99
C ILE A 31 0.71 -11.60 0.08
N GLY A 32 -0.20 -10.68 0.41
CA GLY A 32 -1.29 -10.92 1.34
C GLY A 32 -2.21 -12.05 0.88
N ALA A 33 -2.56 -12.07 -0.41
CA ALA A 33 -3.36 -13.15 -1.00
C ALA A 33 -2.64 -14.51 -0.93
N LEU A 34 -1.33 -14.55 -1.23
CA LEU A 34 -0.53 -15.77 -1.12
C LEU A 34 -0.47 -16.28 0.33
N ALA A 35 -0.26 -15.38 1.30
CA ALA A 35 -0.25 -15.73 2.71
C ALA A 35 -1.61 -16.27 3.19
N PHE A 36 -2.72 -15.72 2.68
CA PHE A 36 -4.06 -16.24 2.95
C PHE A 36 -4.26 -17.65 2.39
N ILE A 37 -3.73 -17.96 1.20
CA ILE A 37 -3.78 -19.31 0.63
C ILE A 37 -3.00 -20.29 1.51
N PHE A 38 -1.77 -19.94 1.91
CA PHE A 38 -0.96 -20.79 2.79
C PHE A 38 -1.62 -21.02 4.16
N ALA A 39 -2.22 -19.99 4.73
CA ALA A 39 -3.01 -20.08 5.94
C ALA A 39 -4.19 -21.05 5.83
N PHE A 40 -4.91 -20.98 4.70
CA PHE A 40 -6.06 -21.83 4.46
C PHE A 40 -5.66 -23.28 4.26
N LEU A 41 -4.56 -23.51 3.52
CA LEU A 41 -3.95 -24.83 3.38
C LEU A 41 -3.51 -25.39 4.73
N TRP A 42 -2.82 -24.59 5.55
CA TRP A 42 -2.39 -24.99 6.89
C TRP A 42 -3.57 -25.32 7.81
N LYS A 43 -4.67 -24.56 7.72
CA LYS A 43 -5.91 -24.84 8.48
C LYS A 43 -6.51 -26.21 8.11
N ILE A 44 -6.39 -26.64 6.86
CA ILE A 44 -6.90 -27.94 6.39
C ILE A 44 -5.95 -29.08 6.77
N THR A 45 -4.63 -28.86 6.76
CA THR A 45 -3.62 -29.91 6.98
C THR A 45 -3.13 -30.04 8.43
N ALA A 46 -3.27 -29.01 9.26
CA ALA A 46 -2.76 -29.04 10.64
C ALA A 46 -3.69 -29.84 11.57
N VAL A 47 -3.17 -30.95 12.10
CA VAL A 47 -3.83 -31.82 13.09
C VAL A 47 -3.80 -31.23 14.51
N GLU A 48 -2.93 -30.24 14.76
CA GLU A 48 -2.65 -29.70 16.10
C GLU A 48 -3.15 -28.26 16.31
N ALA A 49 -4.02 -28.04 17.30
CA ALA A 49 -4.72 -26.78 17.53
C ALA A 49 -3.82 -25.60 17.95
N LYS A 50 -2.65 -25.87 18.57
CA LYS A 50 -1.70 -24.83 18.99
C LYS A 50 -1.04 -24.14 17.79
N SER A 51 -0.68 -24.91 16.77
CA SER A 51 -0.09 -24.39 15.52
C SER A 51 -1.09 -23.52 14.74
N ALA A 52 -2.38 -23.82 14.81
CA ALA A 52 -3.42 -23.01 14.19
C ALA A 52 -3.58 -21.61 14.83
N LEU A 53 -3.31 -21.46 16.13
CA LEU A 53 -3.44 -20.16 16.81
C LEU A 53 -2.28 -19.21 16.45
N GLU A 54 -1.06 -19.74 16.42
CA GLU A 54 0.14 -19.00 16.01
C GLU A 54 0.06 -18.59 14.54
N ALA A 55 -0.41 -19.51 13.67
CA ALA A 55 -0.68 -19.19 12.28
C ALA A 55 -1.69 -18.04 12.15
N LYS A 56 -2.80 -18.07 12.90
CA LYS A 56 -3.80 -16.97 12.92
C LYS A 56 -3.22 -15.62 13.32
N GLN A 57 -2.38 -15.58 14.37
CA GLN A 57 -1.76 -14.33 14.81
C GLN A 57 -0.75 -13.79 13.78
N TRP A 58 0.00 -14.66 13.12
CA TRP A 58 0.90 -14.27 12.05
C TRP A 58 0.15 -13.75 10.82
N ILE A 59 -0.93 -14.43 10.39
CA ILE A 59 -1.81 -13.97 9.30
C ILE A 59 -2.42 -12.61 9.63
N GLN A 60 -2.86 -12.40 10.87
CA GLN A 60 -3.41 -11.12 11.29
C GLN A 60 -2.39 -9.99 11.14
N ARG A 61 -1.09 -10.24 11.42
CA ARG A 61 -0.02 -9.24 11.19
C ARG A 61 0.14 -8.92 9.71
N ILE A 62 0.01 -9.91 8.82
CA ILE A 62 0.05 -9.71 7.37
C ILE A 62 -1.15 -8.88 6.90
N VAL A 63 -2.36 -9.22 7.37
CA VAL A 63 -3.60 -8.49 7.03
C VAL A 63 -3.57 -7.05 7.51
N VAL A 64 -3.07 -6.79 8.72
CA VAL A 64 -2.88 -5.42 9.23
C VAL A 64 -1.84 -4.68 8.38
N GLY A 65 -0.78 -5.36 7.92
CA GLY A 65 0.20 -4.79 6.99
C GLY A 65 -0.41 -4.43 5.63
N THR A 66 -1.25 -5.29 5.07
CA THR A 66 -1.89 -5.03 3.77
C THR A 66 -2.91 -3.88 3.86
N ILE A 67 -3.66 -3.80 4.95
CA ILE A 67 -4.56 -2.66 5.22
C ILE A 67 -3.75 -1.38 5.43
N GLY A 68 -2.62 -1.44 6.15
CA GLY A 68 -1.75 -0.30 6.37
C GLY A 68 -1.20 0.31 5.08
N VAL A 69 -0.92 -0.50 4.07
CA VAL A 69 -0.48 -0.04 2.74
C VAL A 69 -1.60 0.67 1.97
N GLU A 70 -2.84 0.17 2.05
CA GLU A 70 -4.00 0.86 1.48
C GLU A 70 -4.26 2.22 2.15
N VAL A 71 -4.15 2.27 3.48
CA VAL A 71 -4.28 3.53 4.24
C VAL A 71 -3.16 4.50 3.88
N ALA A 72 -1.91 4.02 3.75
CA ALA A 72 -0.80 4.85 3.30
C ALA A 72 -1.03 5.40 1.89
N GLY A 73 -1.54 4.60 0.96
CA GLY A 73 -1.89 5.05 -0.38
C GLY A 73 -2.98 6.12 -0.39
N SER A 74 -4.00 5.96 0.46
CA SER A 74 -5.04 6.99 0.63
C SER A 74 -4.47 8.31 1.16
N LEU A 75 -3.52 8.25 2.11
CA LEU A 75 -2.86 9.42 2.67
C LEU A 75 -1.99 10.12 1.62
N VAL A 76 -1.22 9.35 0.83
CA VAL A 76 -0.42 9.87 -0.28
C VAL A 76 -1.31 10.58 -1.30
N ASN A 77 -2.46 9.99 -1.64
CA ASN A 77 -3.41 10.61 -2.57
C ASN A 77 -3.96 11.94 -2.03
N VAL A 78 -4.34 11.99 -0.75
CA VAL A 78 -4.81 13.21 -0.09
C VAL A 78 -3.71 14.28 -0.06
N LEU A 79 -2.49 13.90 0.34
CA LEU A 79 -1.35 14.82 0.40
C LEU A 79 -1.00 15.38 -0.99
N THR A 80 -1.02 14.53 -2.01
CA THR A 80 -0.77 14.91 -3.40
C THR A 80 -1.85 15.84 -3.93
N SER A 81 -3.12 15.56 -3.61
CA SER A 81 -4.26 16.41 -4.00
C SER A 81 -4.31 17.74 -3.24
N SER A 82 -3.62 17.84 -2.11
CA SER A 82 -3.54 19.05 -1.29
C SER A 82 -2.48 20.03 -1.78
N VAL A 83 -1.59 19.61 -2.70
CA VAL A 83 -0.64 20.51 -3.35
C VAL A 83 -1.41 21.32 -4.40
N PRO A 84 -1.47 22.66 -4.28
CA PRO A 84 -2.17 23.48 -5.26
C PRO A 84 -1.50 23.30 -6.63
N PRO A 85 -2.28 23.09 -7.72
CA PRO A 85 -1.70 23.18 -9.05
C PRO A 85 -1.12 24.58 -9.20
N THR A 86 0.17 24.67 -9.52
CA THR A 86 0.81 25.94 -9.85
C THR A 86 0.01 26.54 -11.01
N ALA A 87 -0.70 27.64 -10.73
CA ALA A 87 -1.59 28.29 -11.69
C ALA A 87 -0.81 28.60 -12.98
N HIS A 88 -1.31 28.10 -14.11
CA HIS A 88 -0.89 28.53 -15.43
C HIS A 88 -1.27 30.00 -15.67
#